data_AF-A0A914UPW5-F1
#
_entry.id   AF-A0A914UPW5-F1
#
_cell.length_a   1.000
_cell.length_b   1.000
_cell.length_c   1.000
_cell.angle_alpha   90.00
_cell.angle_beta   90.00
_cell.angle_gamma   90.00
#
_symmetry.space_group_name_H-M   'P 1'
#
loop_
_entity.id
_entity.type
_entity.pdbx_description
1 polymer ?
#
loop_
_entity_poly.entity_id
_entity_poly.type
_entity_poly.pdbx_seq_one_letter_code
_entity_poly.pdbx_strand_id
1 'polypeptide(L)'
;MERFFKIFPLLNQHEVGLERFGRYLCTKIADFADTNYQSMVAGGGDAKRNNVLYADTLTLLFEGIARIVEIHQPLVELYYGQDKMLILIKHLQGECDVQTEKIVNVFIKNRQYEGKAKLIDTYARQATKYANLEKLDALELDVLLSEVTLMHTRAELYMRFLRRRVAGENAKERDGSAHQAQHHPAAVTAQIADAKADRQKRLDQLLNESKLGRRMQELLGQYIMMEQYFMSESVKKAVAMDVREGNSLTSSMLDDIFFIVRKCVRRSLSSSSIDCVCAMLNNGVAMLETDFFVALNQGIK
;
A
#
# COMPACT_ATOMS: atom_id res chain seq x y z
N MET A 1 -20.19 -24.00 14.73
CA MET A 1 -20.47 -22.57 14.41
C MET A 1 -21.41 -22.40 13.22
N GLU A 2 -21.18 -23.07 12.08
CA GLU A 2 -22.04 -22.91 10.89
C GLU A 2 -23.53 -23.24 11.10
N ARG A 3 -23.84 -24.24 11.93
CA ARG A 3 -25.24 -24.57 12.27
C ARG A 3 -25.94 -23.46 13.04
N PHE A 4 -25.24 -22.78 13.97
CA PHE A 4 -25.77 -21.64 14.72
C PHE A 4 -25.86 -20.39 13.84
N PHE A 5 -24.90 -20.20 12.92
CA PHE A 5 -24.91 -19.11 11.96
C PHE A 5 -26.18 -19.10 11.09
N LYS A 6 -26.71 -20.28 10.73
CA LYS A 6 -27.94 -20.40 9.93
C LYS A 6 -29.22 -20.10 10.70
N ILE A 7 -29.20 -20.09 12.03
CA ILE A 7 -30.40 -19.91 12.88
C ILE A 7 -30.74 -18.43 13.05
N PHE A 8 -29.75 -17.54 13.18
CA PHE A 8 -29.98 -16.12 13.41
C PHE A 8 -30.85 -15.43 12.34
N PRO A 9 -30.68 -15.71 11.02
CA PRO A 9 -31.58 -15.21 9.99
C PRO A 9 -33.03 -15.65 10.19
N LEU A 10 -33.26 -16.89 10.63
CA LEU A 10 -34.61 -17.43 10.89
C LEU A 10 -35.28 -16.74 12.09
N LEU A 11 -34.50 -16.12 12.97
CA LEU A 11 -34.95 -15.33 14.11
C LEU A 11 -34.99 -13.82 13.83
N ASN A 12 -34.77 -13.40 12.57
CA ASN A 12 -34.63 -11.99 12.17
C ASN A 12 -33.50 -11.24 12.92
N GLN A 13 -32.49 -11.95 13.42
CA GLN A 13 -31.35 -11.43 14.18
C GLN A 13 -30.06 -11.40 13.36
N HIS A 14 -30.15 -10.86 12.14
CA HIS A 14 -29.04 -10.89 11.17
C HIS A 14 -27.76 -10.22 11.69
N GLU A 15 -27.87 -9.06 12.35
CA GLU A 15 -26.70 -8.32 12.83
C GLU A 15 -25.96 -9.08 13.93
N VAL A 16 -26.69 -9.64 14.90
CA VAL A 16 -26.13 -10.43 16.00
C VAL A 16 -25.40 -11.68 15.48
N GLY A 17 -26.00 -12.34 14.48
CA GLY A 17 -25.41 -13.52 13.84
C GLY A 17 -24.10 -13.20 13.13
N LEU A 18 -24.07 -12.11 12.34
CA LEU A 18 -22.89 -11.65 11.62
C LEU A 18 -21.81 -11.13 12.55
N GLU A 19 -22.18 -10.47 13.64
CA GLU A 19 -21.22 -9.98 14.62
C GLU A 19 -20.52 -11.15 15.33
N ARG A 20 -21.28 -12.14 15.81
CA ARG A 20 -20.69 -13.35 16.44
C ARG A 20 -19.82 -14.14 15.48
N PHE A 21 -20.26 -14.26 14.23
CA PHE A 21 -19.48 -14.93 13.19
C PHE A 21 -18.22 -14.15 12.83
N GLY A 22 -18.34 -12.82 12.68
CA GLY A 22 -17.22 -11.91 12.46
C GLY A 22 -16.18 -12.04 13.56
N ARG A 23 -16.58 -11.98 14.84
CA ARG A 23 -15.65 -12.19 15.97
C ARG A 23 -14.93 -13.53 15.91
N TYR A 24 -15.63 -14.61 15.59
CA TYR A 24 -15.00 -15.93 15.41
C TYR A 24 -14.00 -15.97 14.25
N LEU A 25 -14.26 -15.25 13.16
CA LEU A 25 -13.30 -15.14 12.07
C LEU A 25 -12.13 -14.23 12.43
N CYS A 26 -12.35 -13.17 13.22
CA CYS A 26 -11.29 -12.34 13.78
C CYS A 26 -10.34 -13.16 14.66
N THR A 27 -10.82 -14.11 15.48
CA THR A 27 -9.91 -14.97 16.26
C THR A 27 -9.03 -15.83 15.36
N LYS A 28 -9.58 -16.40 14.27
CA LYS A 28 -8.76 -17.12 13.28
C LYS A 28 -7.71 -16.22 12.63
N ILE A 29 -8.08 -14.99 12.32
CA ILE A 29 -7.14 -14.00 11.77
C ILE A 29 -6.02 -13.74 12.76
N ALA A 30 -6.36 -13.48 14.02
CA ALA A 30 -5.39 -13.25 15.08
C ALA A 30 -4.42 -14.45 15.23
N ASP A 31 -4.92 -15.68 15.19
CA ASP A 31 -4.09 -16.89 15.37
C ASP A 31 -3.04 -17.05 14.26
N PHE A 32 -3.45 -16.96 12.98
CA PHE A 32 -2.49 -17.10 11.88
C PHE A 32 -1.60 -15.86 11.76
N ALA A 33 -2.12 -14.67 12.08
CA ALA A 33 -1.34 -13.44 12.06
C ALA A 33 -0.27 -13.45 13.15
N ASP A 34 -0.55 -13.98 14.34
CA ASP A 34 0.44 -14.14 15.41
C ASP A 34 1.56 -15.08 14.96
N THR A 35 1.22 -16.21 14.35
CA THR A 35 2.23 -17.15 13.79
C THR A 35 3.16 -16.45 12.78
N ASN A 36 2.58 -15.69 11.85
CA ASN A 36 3.35 -14.92 10.88
C ASN A 36 4.18 -13.81 11.54
N TYR A 37 3.64 -13.16 12.57
CA TYR A 37 4.33 -12.13 13.35
C TYR A 37 5.55 -12.70 14.10
N GLN A 38 5.42 -13.87 14.75
CA GLN A 38 6.54 -14.52 15.41
C GLN A 38 7.66 -14.89 14.42
N SER A 39 7.28 -15.42 13.26
CA SER A 39 8.22 -15.70 12.16
C SER A 39 8.95 -14.43 11.69
N MET A 40 8.22 -13.33 11.53
CA MET A 40 8.79 -12.02 11.17
C MET A 40 9.77 -11.52 12.24
N VAL A 41 9.41 -11.57 13.53
CA VAL A 41 10.29 -11.14 14.64
C VAL A 41 11.55 -11.99 14.73
N ALA A 42 11.47 -13.28 14.39
CA ALA A 42 12.62 -14.18 14.30
C ALA A 42 13.52 -13.94 13.07
N GLY A 43 13.21 -12.96 12.21
CA GLY A 43 14.01 -12.61 11.02
C GLY A 43 13.52 -13.26 9.71
N GLY A 44 12.37 -13.95 9.74
CA GLY A 44 11.80 -14.64 8.59
C GLY A 44 12.49 -15.96 8.25
N GLY A 45 11.95 -16.66 7.25
CA GLY A 45 12.47 -17.97 6.80
C GLY A 45 13.57 -17.90 5.74
N ASP A 46 13.80 -16.73 5.12
CA ASP A 46 14.79 -16.55 4.06
C ASP A 46 15.55 -15.23 4.25
N ALA A 47 16.83 -15.35 4.58
CA ALA A 47 17.72 -14.19 4.77
C ALA A 47 17.82 -13.30 3.52
N LYS A 48 17.64 -13.85 2.31
CA LYS A 48 17.66 -13.07 1.06
C LYS A 48 16.44 -12.13 0.93
N ARG A 49 15.36 -12.42 1.66
CA ARG A 49 14.12 -11.65 1.67
C ARG A 49 14.02 -10.69 2.86
N ASN A 50 15.09 -10.51 3.64
CA ASN A 50 15.06 -9.59 4.78
C ASN A 50 14.64 -8.17 4.36
N ASN A 51 15.06 -7.71 3.18
CA ASN A 51 14.73 -6.38 2.64
C ASN A 51 13.25 -6.19 2.27
N VAL A 52 12.44 -7.25 2.32
CA VAL A 52 11.00 -7.22 2.05
C VAL A 52 10.20 -7.93 3.16
N LEU A 53 10.83 -8.19 4.31
CA LEU A 53 10.29 -9.00 5.41
C LEU A 53 8.94 -8.49 5.90
N TYR A 54 8.80 -7.17 6.08
CA TYR A 54 7.57 -6.57 6.59
C TYR A 54 6.48 -6.53 5.53
N ALA A 55 6.86 -6.29 4.27
CA ALA A 55 5.94 -6.33 3.15
C ALA A 55 5.39 -7.75 2.90
N ASP A 56 6.24 -8.77 3.03
CA ASP A 56 5.84 -10.18 2.93
C ASP A 56 4.89 -10.56 4.07
N THR A 57 5.17 -10.11 5.30
CA THR A 57 4.30 -10.38 6.45
C THR A 57 2.92 -9.73 6.29
N LEU A 58 2.84 -8.49 5.79
CA LEU A 58 1.58 -7.86 5.41
C LEU A 58 0.87 -8.63 4.28
N THR A 59 1.62 -9.15 3.31
CA THR A 59 1.06 -9.97 2.22
C THR A 59 0.37 -11.21 2.77
N LEU A 60 1.02 -11.94 3.68
CA LEU A 60 0.43 -13.11 4.33
C LEU A 60 -0.83 -12.76 5.13
N LEU A 61 -0.84 -11.62 5.81
CA LEU A 61 -2.03 -11.10 6.50
C LEU A 61 -3.19 -10.88 5.53
N PHE A 62 -2.94 -10.10 4.47
CA PHE A 62 -3.97 -9.72 3.51
C PHE A 62 -4.50 -10.92 2.72
N GLU A 63 -3.63 -11.83 2.28
CA GLU A 63 -4.04 -13.06 1.59
C GLU A 63 -4.84 -13.99 2.50
N GLY A 64 -4.47 -14.10 3.79
CA GLY A 64 -5.23 -14.87 4.77
C GLY A 64 -6.64 -14.32 4.97
N ILE A 65 -6.79 -13.00 5.09
CA ILE A 65 -8.10 -12.35 5.20
C ILE A 65 -8.90 -12.51 3.91
N ALA A 66 -8.28 -12.31 2.75
CA ALA A 66 -8.92 -12.49 1.45
C ALA A 66 -9.48 -13.93 1.30
N ARG A 67 -8.70 -14.94 1.68
CA ARG A 67 -9.14 -16.34 1.69
C ARG A 67 -10.34 -16.57 2.62
N ILE A 68 -10.35 -15.98 3.81
CA ILE A 68 -11.49 -16.05 4.74
C ILE A 68 -12.75 -15.44 4.10
N VAL A 69 -12.61 -14.27 3.47
CA VAL A 69 -13.70 -13.61 2.72
C VAL A 69 -14.20 -14.49 1.59
N GLU A 70 -13.31 -15.11 0.81
CA GLU A 70 -13.66 -15.99 -0.29
C GLU A 70 -14.44 -17.24 0.16
N ILE A 71 -13.95 -17.91 1.21
CA ILE A 71 -14.57 -19.13 1.74
C ILE A 71 -15.97 -18.87 2.29
N HIS A 72 -16.15 -17.75 3.01
CA HIS A 72 -17.38 -17.52 3.77
C HIS A 72 -18.44 -16.69 3.05
N GLN A 73 -18.12 -16.02 1.95
CA GLN A 73 -19.11 -15.22 1.22
C GLN A 73 -20.30 -16.04 0.69
N PRO A 74 -20.14 -17.22 0.04
CA PRO A 74 -21.30 -17.96 -0.45
C PRO A 74 -22.30 -18.28 0.68
N LEU A 75 -21.78 -18.52 1.88
CA LEU A 75 -22.58 -18.77 3.07
C LEU A 75 -23.31 -17.51 3.55
N VAL A 76 -22.63 -16.36 3.58
CA VAL A 76 -23.22 -15.07 3.98
C VAL A 76 -24.30 -14.66 2.99
N GLU A 77 -24.03 -14.73 1.69
CA GLU A 77 -24.99 -14.36 0.64
C GLU A 77 -26.23 -15.25 0.66
N LEU A 78 -26.05 -16.56 0.85
CA LEU A 78 -27.14 -17.53 0.87
C LEU A 78 -28.10 -17.34 2.07
N TYR A 79 -27.56 -17.06 3.26
CA TYR A 79 -28.37 -17.05 4.49
C TYR A 79 -28.70 -15.65 5.02
N TYR A 80 -27.90 -14.64 4.71
CA TYR A 80 -28.06 -13.27 5.22
C TYR A 80 -28.36 -12.25 4.11
N GLY A 81 -28.10 -12.60 2.86
CA GLY A 81 -28.30 -11.74 1.70
C GLY A 81 -27.02 -11.03 1.25
N GLN A 82 -27.01 -10.60 -0.01
CA GLN A 82 -25.85 -9.99 -0.67
C GLN A 82 -25.37 -8.71 0.01
N ASP A 83 -26.27 -7.99 0.68
CA ASP A 83 -26.01 -6.68 1.31
C ASP A 83 -25.25 -6.79 2.63
N LYS A 84 -25.15 -8.00 3.17
CA LYS A 84 -24.60 -8.23 4.51
C LYS A 84 -23.11 -8.55 4.49
N MET A 85 -22.50 -8.73 3.32
CA MET A 85 -21.06 -8.98 3.21
C MET A 85 -20.23 -7.79 3.70
N LEU A 86 -20.71 -6.55 3.50
CA LEU A 86 -20.04 -5.34 3.99
C LEU A 86 -19.92 -5.31 5.53
N ILE A 87 -20.93 -5.82 6.25
CA ILE A 87 -20.91 -5.90 7.71
C ILE A 87 -19.81 -6.86 8.16
N LEU A 88 -19.68 -8.02 7.50
CA LEU A 88 -18.61 -8.95 7.83
C LEU A 88 -17.24 -8.34 7.52
N ILE A 89 -17.06 -7.71 6.36
CA ILE A 89 -15.80 -7.02 6.00
C ILE A 89 -15.43 -5.97 7.04
N LYS A 90 -16.40 -5.24 7.61
CA LYS A 90 -16.14 -4.27 8.68
C LYS A 90 -15.49 -4.90 9.91
N HIS A 91 -15.96 -6.08 10.33
CA HIS A 91 -15.35 -6.79 11.44
C HIS A 91 -13.93 -7.29 11.11
N LEU A 92 -13.76 -7.88 9.92
CA LEU A 92 -12.45 -8.41 9.50
C LEU A 92 -11.43 -7.28 9.29
N GLN A 93 -11.85 -6.12 8.78
CA GLN A 93 -11.00 -4.93 8.66
C GLN A 93 -10.53 -4.43 10.03
N GLY A 94 -11.39 -4.47 11.06
CA GLY A 94 -10.99 -4.11 12.41
C GLY A 94 -9.86 -4.99 12.95
N GLU A 95 -9.87 -6.29 12.64
CA GLU A 95 -8.77 -7.19 13.00
C GLU A 95 -7.53 -6.96 12.11
N CYS A 96 -7.73 -6.73 10.81
CA CYS A 96 -6.66 -6.33 9.88
C CYS A 96 -5.89 -5.11 10.39
N ASP A 97 -6.62 -4.12 10.89
CA ASP A 97 -6.09 -2.89 11.46
C ASP A 97 -5.19 -3.16 12.68
N VAL A 98 -5.62 -4.03 13.60
CA VAL A 98 -4.84 -4.43 14.78
C VAL A 98 -3.53 -5.10 14.37
N GLN A 99 -3.58 -6.06 13.44
CA GLN A 99 -2.40 -6.81 13.04
C GLN A 99 -1.44 -5.98 12.17
N THR A 100 -1.98 -5.12 11.30
CA THR A 100 -1.18 -4.15 10.52
C THR A 100 -0.43 -3.20 11.44
N GLU A 101 -1.09 -2.67 12.47
CA GLU A 101 -0.47 -1.75 13.42
C GLU A 101 0.74 -2.39 14.11
N LYS A 102 0.63 -3.65 14.55
CA LYS A 102 1.77 -4.40 15.11
C LYS A 102 2.93 -4.52 14.12
N ILE A 103 2.66 -4.94 12.89
CA ILE A 103 3.69 -5.15 11.86
C ILE A 103 4.40 -3.84 11.53
N VAL A 104 3.64 -2.77 11.27
CA VAL A 104 4.19 -1.45 10.93
C VAL A 104 5.00 -0.86 12.08
N ASN A 105 4.58 -1.04 13.33
CA ASN A 105 5.33 -0.55 14.49
C ASN A 105 6.69 -1.24 14.62
N VAL A 106 6.77 -2.55 14.35
CA VAL A 106 8.05 -3.26 14.33
C VAL A 106 8.91 -2.80 13.15
N PHE A 107 8.33 -2.61 11.96
CA PHE A 107 9.03 -2.04 10.80
C PHE A 107 9.67 -0.69 11.14
N ILE A 108 8.88 0.26 11.66
CA ILE A 108 9.36 1.61 11.99
C ILE A 108 10.51 1.56 12.99
N LYS A 109 10.38 0.71 14.02
CA LYS A 109 11.41 0.54 15.04
C LYS A 109 12.69 -0.08 14.48
N ASN A 110 12.58 -1.23 13.81
CA ASN A 110 13.73 -2.02 13.38
C ASN A 110 14.46 -1.41 12.18
N ARG A 111 13.75 -0.73 11.28
CA ARG A 111 14.35 0.01 10.14
C ARG A 111 14.73 1.44 10.49
N GLN A 112 14.43 1.88 11.72
CA GLN A 112 14.62 3.25 12.21
C GLN A 112 13.98 4.29 11.29
N TYR A 113 12.81 3.97 10.74
CA TYR A 113 12.19 4.74 9.64
C TYR A 113 11.95 6.20 10.01
N GLU A 114 11.31 6.44 11.16
CA GLU A 114 11.07 7.80 11.67
C GLU A 114 12.37 8.52 12.03
N GLY A 115 13.38 7.80 12.52
CA GLY A 115 14.68 8.37 12.86
C GLY A 115 15.39 8.93 11.62
N LYS A 116 15.40 8.13 10.54
CA LYS A 116 15.95 8.52 9.24
C LYS A 116 15.20 9.70 8.63
N ALA A 117 13.86 9.69 8.70
CA ALA A 117 13.04 10.81 8.26
C ALA A 117 13.37 12.11 9.03
N LYS A 118 13.44 12.06 10.37
CA LYS A 118 13.81 13.23 11.20
C LYS A 118 15.21 13.76 10.90
N LEU A 119 16.17 12.86 10.67
CA LEU A 119 17.51 13.24 10.28
C LEU A 119 17.51 13.99 8.94
N ILE A 120 16.76 13.49 7.96
CA ILE A 120 16.62 14.13 6.63
C ILE A 120 15.91 15.50 6.74
N ASP A 121 14.83 15.64 7.51
CA ASP A 121 14.17 16.93 7.74
C ASP A 121 15.13 17.94 8.38
N THR A 122 15.97 17.49 9.31
CA THR A 122 17.00 18.33 9.94
C THR A 122 18.05 18.80 8.93
N TYR A 123 18.51 17.91 8.04
CA TYR A 123 19.42 18.27 6.95
C TYR A 123 18.81 19.30 6.00
N ALA A 124 17.55 19.10 5.61
CA ALA A 124 16.85 20.02 4.71
C ALA A 124 16.73 21.43 5.31
N ARG A 125 16.49 21.54 6.63
CA ARG A 125 16.33 22.84 7.32
C ARG A 125 17.65 23.52 7.68
N GLN A 126 18.73 22.78 7.92
CA GLN A 126 20.00 23.30 8.45
C GLN A 126 21.22 22.82 7.63
N ALA A 127 21.09 22.83 6.30
CA ALA A 127 22.08 22.30 5.36
C ALA A 127 23.51 22.85 5.58
N THR A 128 23.66 24.13 5.94
CA THR A 128 24.96 24.79 6.16
C THR A 128 25.64 24.43 7.49
N LYS A 129 24.88 24.04 8.51
CA LYS A 129 25.43 23.74 9.85
C LYS A 129 25.87 22.28 9.99
N TYR A 130 25.30 21.40 9.17
CA TYR A 130 25.48 19.96 9.27
C TYR A 130 26.12 19.32 8.03
N ALA A 131 26.82 20.10 7.21
CA ALA A 131 27.56 19.59 6.06
C ALA A 131 28.55 18.45 6.40
N ASN A 132 28.97 18.35 7.68
CA ASN A 132 29.91 17.35 8.20
C ASN A 132 29.25 16.19 8.97
N LEU A 133 27.91 16.14 9.11
CA LEU A 133 27.25 14.97 9.71
C LEU A 133 27.24 13.81 8.69
N GLU A 134 27.46 12.59 9.17
CA GLU A 134 27.46 11.37 8.36
C GLU A 134 26.15 11.23 7.57
N LYS A 135 26.24 11.37 6.25
CA LYS A 135 25.09 11.24 5.36
C LYS A 135 24.55 9.82 5.39
N LEU A 136 23.23 9.69 5.29
CA LEU A 136 22.59 8.39 5.11
C LEU A 136 23.12 7.71 3.84
N ASP A 137 23.43 6.43 3.94
CA ASP A 137 23.85 5.63 2.80
C ASP A 137 22.70 5.54 1.79
N ALA A 138 22.99 5.92 0.54
CA ALA A 138 22.03 5.92 -0.55
C ALA A 138 21.52 4.50 -0.84
N LEU A 139 22.35 3.46 -0.67
CA LEU A 139 21.93 2.09 -0.91
C LEU A 139 20.97 1.60 0.17
N GLU A 140 21.29 1.86 1.45
CA GLU A 140 20.38 1.54 2.55
C GLU A 140 19.03 2.25 2.40
N LEU A 141 19.05 3.54 2.04
CA LEU A 141 17.84 4.32 1.83
C LEU A 141 17.04 3.80 0.62
N ASP A 142 17.71 3.41 -0.46
CA ASP A 142 17.06 2.81 -1.64
C ASP A 142 16.31 1.51 -1.31
N VAL A 143 16.92 0.64 -0.51
CA VAL A 143 16.29 -0.60 -0.04
C VAL A 143 15.08 -0.29 0.83
N LEU A 144 15.20 0.66 1.77
CA LEU A 144 14.13 1.06 2.67
C LEU A 144 12.92 1.62 1.93
N LEU A 145 13.15 2.54 0.99
CA LEU A 145 12.11 3.16 0.16
C LEU A 145 11.41 2.13 -0.74
N SER A 146 12.16 1.13 -1.22
CA SER A 146 11.60 -0.01 -1.97
C SER A 146 10.73 -0.91 -1.10
N GLU A 147 11.10 -1.16 0.16
CA GLU A 147 10.27 -1.93 1.10
C GLU A 147 8.95 -1.20 1.42
N VAL A 148 9.00 0.12 1.69
CA VAL A 148 7.80 0.94 1.97
C VAL A 148 6.83 0.97 0.80
N THR A 149 7.34 1.21 -0.41
CA THR A 149 6.49 1.20 -1.61
C THR A 149 5.86 -0.15 -1.83
N LEU A 150 6.60 -1.24 -1.59
CA LEU A 150 6.05 -2.59 -1.68
C LEU A 150 4.95 -2.81 -0.63
N MET A 151 5.14 -2.42 0.63
CA MET A 151 4.08 -2.48 1.67
C MET A 151 2.81 -1.77 1.19
N HIS A 152 2.95 -0.58 0.60
CA HIS A 152 1.83 0.20 0.07
C HIS A 152 1.14 -0.50 -1.11
N THR A 153 1.91 -1.08 -2.05
CA THR A 153 1.35 -1.89 -3.14
C THR A 153 0.50 -3.04 -2.59
N ARG A 154 0.97 -3.74 -1.55
CA ARG A 154 0.25 -4.86 -0.95
C ARG A 154 -1.05 -4.42 -0.27
N ALA A 155 -1.02 -3.30 0.44
CA ALA A 155 -2.22 -2.72 1.04
C ALA A 155 -3.26 -2.33 -0.02
N GLU A 156 -2.83 -1.69 -1.13
CA GLU A 156 -3.77 -1.30 -2.19
C GLU A 156 -4.34 -2.51 -2.94
N LEU A 157 -3.54 -3.56 -3.17
CA LEU A 157 -4.05 -4.82 -3.74
C LEU A 157 -5.17 -5.43 -2.89
N TYR A 158 -4.99 -5.41 -1.56
CA TYR A 158 -5.98 -5.88 -0.61
C TYR A 158 -7.26 -5.01 -0.62
N MET A 159 -7.11 -3.68 -0.54
CA MET A 159 -8.25 -2.76 -0.60
C MET A 159 -9.02 -2.91 -1.91
N ARG A 160 -8.32 -3.03 -3.05
CA ARG A 160 -8.93 -3.29 -4.36
C ARG A 160 -9.66 -4.63 -4.41
N PHE A 161 -9.11 -5.66 -3.78
CA PHE A 161 -9.80 -6.94 -3.63
C PHE A 161 -11.13 -6.77 -2.88
N LEU A 162 -11.14 -6.05 -1.74
CA LEU A 162 -12.37 -5.78 -0.99
C LEU A 162 -13.39 -4.98 -1.81
N ARG A 163 -12.94 -3.96 -2.54
CA ARG A 163 -13.82 -3.17 -3.44
C ARG A 163 -14.50 -4.05 -4.49
N ARG A 164 -13.74 -4.89 -5.19
CA ARG A 164 -14.29 -5.84 -6.16
C ARG A 164 -15.30 -6.80 -5.52
N ARG A 165 -15.00 -7.24 -4.29
CA ARG A 165 -15.86 -8.20 -3.58
C ARG A 165 -17.21 -7.60 -3.19
N VAL A 166 -17.21 -6.36 -2.71
CA VAL A 166 -18.43 -5.63 -2.34
C VAL A 166 -19.22 -5.17 -3.57
N ALA A 167 -18.55 -4.86 -4.68
CA ALA A 167 -19.19 -4.53 -5.94
C ALA A 167 -19.91 -5.73 -6.61
N GLY A 168 -19.75 -6.94 -6.06
CA GLY A 168 -20.30 -8.17 -6.65
C GLY A 168 -19.64 -8.53 -7.98
N GLU A 169 -18.46 -7.99 -8.28
CA GLU A 169 -17.71 -8.27 -9.50
C GLU A 169 -17.02 -9.64 -9.40
N ASN A 170 -17.85 -10.68 -9.41
CA ASN A 170 -17.55 -12.03 -9.83
C ASN A 170 -16.70 -12.04 -11.12
N ALA A 171 -15.41 -12.43 -11.11
CA ALA A 171 -14.67 -12.74 -12.35
C ALA A 171 -15.43 -13.75 -13.26
N LYS A 172 -16.36 -14.51 -12.69
CA LYS A 172 -17.23 -15.49 -13.37
C LYS A 172 -18.46 -14.89 -14.08
N GLU A 173 -18.80 -13.62 -13.87
CA GLU A 173 -19.95 -13.00 -14.55
C GLU A 173 -19.59 -12.44 -15.94
N ARG A 174 -18.30 -12.46 -16.32
CA ARG A 174 -17.86 -12.01 -17.65
C ARG A 174 -18.13 -13.01 -18.79
N ASP A 175 -18.46 -14.27 -18.48
CA ASP A 175 -18.50 -15.34 -19.52
C ASP A 175 -19.84 -16.08 -19.65
N GLY A 176 -20.91 -15.68 -18.93
CA GLY A 176 -22.18 -16.44 -18.93
C GLY A 176 -23.50 -15.66 -18.90
N SER A 177 -23.50 -14.35 -18.66
CA SER A 177 -24.72 -13.60 -18.32
C SER A 177 -25.36 -12.86 -19.49
N ALA A 178 -24.94 -13.09 -20.74
CA ALA A 178 -25.51 -12.42 -21.90
C ALA A 178 -26.89 -12.96 -22.32
N HIS A 179 -27.45 -13.98 -21.65
CA HIS A 179 -28.68 -14.67 -22.06
C HIS A 179 -29.85 -14.64 -21.06
N GLN A 180 -29.76 -13.87 -19.97
CA GLN A 180 -30.91 -13.64 -19.07
C GLN A 180 -31.00 -12.17 -18.65
N ALA A 181 -31.11 -11.26 -19.61
CA ALA A 181 -31.63 -9.92 -19.34
C ALA A 181 -33.15 -10.03 -19.15
N GLN A 182 -33.59 -10.41 -17.96
CA GLN A 182 -34.98 -10.17 -17.55
C GLN A 182 -35.26 -8.67 -17.66
N HIS A 183 -36.35 -8.31 -18.36
CA HIS A 183 -36.88 -6.95 -18.46
C HIS A 183 -37.32 -6.46 -17.06
N HIS A 184 -36.37 -6.06 -16.22
CA HIS A 184 -36.68 -5.30 -15.01
C HIS A 184 -37.12 -3.87 -15.41
N PRO A 185 -38.18 -3.31 -14.79
CA PRO A 185 -38.58 -1.94 -15.03
C PRO A 185 -37.42 -0.98 -14.74
N ALA A 186 -37.25 0.08 -15.54
CA ALA A 186 -36.13 1.03 -15.40
C ALA A 186 -35.96 1.59 -13.98
N ALA A 187 -37.06 1.75 -13.23
CA ALA A 187 -37.05 2.20 -11.84
C ALA A 187 -36.37 1.19 -10.88
N VAL A 188 -36.55 -0.11 -11.10
CA VAL A 188 -35.93 -1.17 -10.27
C VAL A 188 -34.43 -1.26 -10.56
N THR A 189 -34.04 -1.15 -11.83
CA THR A 189 -32.63 -1.12 -12.25
C THR A 189 -31.90 0.10 -11.66
N ALA A 190 -32.56 1.27 -11.64
CA ALA A 190 -32.00 2.48 -11.02
C ALA A 190 -31.82 2.32 -9.51
N GLN A 191 -32.78 1.72 -8.80
CA GLN A 191 -32.67 1.46 -7.35
C GLN A 191 -31.54 0.48 -7.00
N ILE A 192 -31.35 -0.57 -7.81
CA ILE A 192 -30.25 -1.54 -7.61
C ILE A 192 -28.89 -0.84 -7.82
N ALA A 193 -28.78 0.02 -8.83
CA ALA A 193 -27.57 0.78 -9.10
C ALA A 193 -27.23 1.76 -7.95
N ASP A 194 -28.25 2.45 -7.42
CA ASP A 194 -28.09 3.38 -6.29
C ASP A 194 -27.65 2.65 -5.00
N ALA A 195 -28.28 1.52 -4.69
CA ALA A 195 -27.91 0.68 -3.55
C ALA A 195 -26.47 0.11 -3.68
N LYS A 196 -26.03 -0.21 -4.91
CA LYS A 196 -24.65 -0.63 -5.18
C LYS A 196 -23.66 0.53 -4.97
N ALA A 197 -24.01 1.73 -5.44
CA ALA A 197 -23.19 2.93 -5.26
C ALA A 197 -23.04 3.34 -3.79
N ASP A 198 -24.13 3.34 -3.02
CA ASP A 198 -24.12 3.61 -1.57
C ASP A 198 -23.23 2.62 -0.82
N ARG A 199 -23.31 1.33 -1.16
CA ARG A 199 -22.45 0.29 -0.56
C ARG A 199 -20.97 0.52 -0.85
N GLN A 200 -20.64 0.86 -2.09
CA GLN A 200 -19.27 1.18 -2.49
C GLN A 200 -18.75 2.38 -1.71
N LYS A 201 -19.55 3.45 -1.60
CA LYS A 201 -19.22 4.63 -0.81
C LYS A 201 -18.97 4.32 0.66
N ARG A 202 -19.80 3.47 1.28
CA ARG A 202 -19.61 3.03 2.67
C ARG A 202 -18.34 2.21 2.86
N LEU A 203 -18.00 1.36 1.89
CA LEU A 203 -16.74 0.63 1.93
C LEU A 203 -15.55 1.59 1.80
N ASP A 204 -15.60 2.55 0.88
CA ASP A 204 -14.50 3.50 0.70
C ASP A 204 -14.29 4.36 1.95
N GLN A 205 -15.37 4.81 2.60
CA GLN A 205 -15.29 5.47 3.91
C GLN A 205 -14.64 4.58 4.96
N LEU A 206 -15.08 3.32 5.05
CA LEU A 206 -14.52 2.35 5.99
C LEU A 206 -13.02 2.11 5.78
N LEU A 207 -12.57 1.98 4.53
CA LEU A 207 -11.17 1.77 4.19
C LEU A 207 -10.33 3.02 4.44
N ASN A 208 -10.86 4.21 4.14
CA ASN A 208 -10.18 5.48 4.37
C ASN A 208 -10.00 5.80 5.87
N GLU A 209 -10.99 5.44 6.69
CA GLU A 209 -10.96 5.66 8.16
C GLU A 209 -10.22 4.54 8.91
N SER A 210 -9.97 3.42 8.24
CA SER A 210 -9.25 2.27 8.79
C SER A 210 -7.85 2.66 9.27
N LYS A 211 -7.35 1.96 10.30
CA LYS A 211 -5.97 2.15 10.75
C LYS A 211 -4.99 1.73 9.66
N LEU A 212 -5.27 0.68 8.89
CA LEU A 212 -4.45 0.30 7.74
C LEU A 212 -4.27 1.48 6.78
N GLY A 213 -5.37 2.11 6.36
CA GLY A 213 -5.35 3.27 5.47
C GLY A 213 -4.52 4.42 6.05
N ARG A 214 -4.79 4.81 7.30
CA ARG A 214 -4.03 5.88 7.98
C ARG A 214 -2.54 5.59 8.09
N ARG A 215 -2.16 4.37 8.49
CA ARG A 215 -0.74 4.00 8.60
C ARG A 215 -0.02 4.01 7.25
N MET A 216 -0.70 3.57 6.19
CA MET A 216 -0.12 3.64 4.84
C MET A 216 0.09 5.10 4.38
N GLN A 217 -0.82 6.01 4.69
CA GLN A 217 -0.67 7.44 4.40
C GLN A 217 0.46 8.09 5.21
N GLU A 218 0.59 7.76 6.50
CA GLU A 218 1.67 8.26 7.36
C GLU A 218 3.05 7.83 6.85
N LEU A 219 3.22 6.56 6.48
CA LEU A 219 4.45 6.06 5.86
C LEU A 219 4.73 6.80 4.54
N LEU A 220 3.70 7.00 3.71
CA LEU A 220 3.86 7.66 2.42
C LEU A 220 4.25 9.14 2.56
N GLY A 221 3.75 9.83 3.58
CA GLY A 221 4.13 11.22 3.87
C GLY A 221 5.64 11.37 4.14
N GLN A 222 6.21 10.47 4.94
CA GLN A 222 7.66 10.46 5.20
C GLN A 222 8.46 9.98 3.97
N TYR A 223 7.92 9.03 3.22
CA TYR A 223 8.52 8.52 1.98
C TYR A 223 8.84 9.64 0.99
N ILE A 224 7.91 10.55 0.70
CA ILE A 224 8.10 11.60 -0.32
C ILE A 224 9.35 12.44 -0.03
N MET A 225 9.51 12.87 1.22
CA MET A 225 10.67 13.66 1.66
C MET A 225 11.97 12.85 1.56
N MET A 226 11.95 11.59 1.98
CA MET A 226 13.14 10.74 1.94
C MET A 226 13.54 10.35 0.51
N GLU A 227 12.56 10.13 -0.36
CA GLU A 227 12.74 9.85 -1.78
C GLU A 227 13.34 11.08 -2.50
N GLN A 228 12.88 12.29 -2.17
CA GLN A 228 13.47 13.53 -2.67
C GLN A 228 14.93 13.67 -2.25
N TYR A 229 15.24 13.43 -0.96
CA TYR A 229 16.61 13.45 -0.46
C TYR A 229 17.50 12.42 -1.17
N PHE A 230 17.01 11.19 -1.33
CA PHE A 230 17.70 10.14 -2.08
C PHE A 230 18.01 10.58 -3.51
N MET A 231 17.04 11.18 -4.21
CA MET A 231 17.19 11.68 -5.57
C MET A 231 18.30 12.74 -5.64
N SER A 232 18.22 13.78 -4.79
CA SER A 232 19.20 14.88 -4.79
C SER A 232 20.62 14.40 -4.48
N GLU A 233 20.81 13.55 -3.47
CA GLU A 233 22.15 13.06 -3.12
C GLU A 233 22.71 12.10 -4.18
N SER A 234 21.86 11.27 -4.78
CA SER A 234 22.28 10.40 -5.88
C SER A 234 22.73 11.20 -7.10
N VAL A 235 22.03 12.29 -7.42
CA VAL A 235 22.42 13.17 -8.54
C VAL A 235 23.72 13.91 -8.23
N LYS A 236 23.90 14.48 -7.03
CA LYS A 236 25.18 15.10 -6.65
C LYS A 236 26.35 14.14 -6.80
N LYS A 237 26.14 12.85 -6.47
CA LYS A 237 27.15 11.81 -6.66
C LYS A 237 27.41 11.50 -8.13
N ALA A 238 26.37 11.44 -8.97
CA ALA A 238 26.51 11.25 -10.41
C ALA A 238 27.30 12.41 -11.06
N VAL A 239 27.02 13.66 -10.68
CA VAL A 239 27.77 14.85 -11.13
C VAL A 239 29.24 14.75 -10.72
N ALA A 240 29.53 14.35 -9.47
CA ALA A 240 30.90 14.22 -8.97
C ALA A 240 31.69 13.07 -9.62
N MET A 241 31.00 12.05 -10.13
CA MET A 241 31.60 10.89 -10.81
C MET A 241 31.60 11.03 -12.33
N ASP A 242 31.27 12.21 -12.88
CA ASP A 242 31.11 12.37 -14.31
C ASP A 242 32.38 12.02 -15.10
N VAL A 243 32.22 11.16 -16.10
CA VAL A 243 33.23 10.76 -17.07
C VAL A 243 32.77 11.12 -18.48
N ARG A 244 33.69 11.65 -19.28
CA ARG A 244 33.49 11.86 -20.71
C ARG A 244 34.33 10.84 -21.48
N GLU A 245 33.68 9.81 -22.00
CA GLU A 245 34.34 8.83 -22.86
C GLU A 245 34.73 9.48 -24.19
N GLY A 246 35.92 9.18 -24.71
CA GLY A 246 36.49 9.84 -25.89
C GLY A 246 35.67 9.73 -27.18
N ASN A 247 34.79 8.72 -27.28
CA ASN A 247 33.88 8.53 -28.42
C ASN A 247 32.43 8.97 -28.13
N SER A 248 32.13 9.43 -26.91
CA SER A 248 30.77 9.84 -26.53
C SER A 248 30.52 11.31 -26.84
N LEU A 249 29.35 11.60 -27.40
CA LEU A 249 28.88 12.96 -27.68
C LEU A 249 28.38 13.67 -26.41
N THR A 250 28.00 12.93 -25.38
CA THR A 250 27.43 13.42 -24.11
C THR A 250 28.22 12.91 -22.90
N SER A 251 28.17 13.63 -21.79
CA SER A 251 28.80 13.17 -20.55
C SER A 251 27.93 12.10 -19.86
N SER A 252 28.58 11.17 -19.15
CA SER A 252 27.89 10.08 -18.44
C SER A 252 26.86 10.57 -17.43
N MET A 253 27.10 11.76 -16.85
CA MET A 253 26.19 12.41 -15.91
C MET A 253 24.77 12.59 -16.48
N LEU A 254 24.63 12.84 -17.79
CA LEU A 254 23.31 12.95 -18.43
C LEU A 254 22.49 11.67 -18.20
N ASP A 255 23.05 10.54 -18.60
CA ASP A 255 22.37 9.25 -18.54
C ASP A 255 22.11 8.83 -17.09
N ASP A 256 23.07 9.06 -16.19
CA ASP A 256 22.94 8.74 -14.76
C ASP A 256 21.84 9.55 -14.08
N ILE A 257 21.74 10.86 -14.35
CA ILE A 257 20.71 11.72 -13.74
C ILE A 257 19.32 11.30 -14.23
N PHE A 258 19.14 11.11 -15.54
CA PHE A 258 17.85 10.66 -16.07
C PHE A 258 17.50 9.25 -15.58
N PHE A 259 18.48 8.37 -15.39
CA PHE A 259 18.28 7.07 -14.78
C PHE A 259 17.77 7.20 -13.33
N ILE A 260 18.38 8.05 -12.50
CA ILE A 260 17.97 8.30 -11.12
C ILE A 260 16.55 8.86 -11.05
N VAL A 261 16.25 9.91 -11.84
CA VAL A 261 14.90 10.52 -11.87
C VAL A 261 13.87 9.47 -12.29
N ARG A 262 14.14 8.73 -13.37
CA ARG A 262 13.26 7.66 -13.85
C ARG A 262 13.06 6.58 -12.80
N LYS A 263 14.11 6.20 -12.06
CA LYS A 263 14.04 5.20 -10.98
C LYS A 263 13.07 5.66 -9.88
N CYS A 264 13.22 6.89 -9.39
CA CYS A 264 12.39 7.42 -8.31
C CYS A 264 10.91 7.54 -8.73
N VAL A 265 10.64 8.03 -9.95
CA VAL A 265 9.27 8.12 -10.50
C VAL A 265 8.65 6.73 -10.71
N ARG A 266 9.42 5.74 -11.20
CA ARG A 266 8.94 4.36 -11.32
C ARG A 266 8.65 3.72 -9.97
N ARG A 267 9.46 4.02 -8.96
CA ARG A 267 9.22 3.54 -7.60
C ARG A 267 7.96 4.19 -7.00
N SER A 268 7.78 5.50 -7.15
CA SER A 268 6.57 6.18 -6.67
C SER A 268 5.30 5.68 -7.33
N LEU A 269 5.34 5.29 -8.61
CA LEU A 269 4.22 4.61 -9.30
C LEU A 269 3.79 3.32 -8.59
N SER A 270 4.73 2.60 -7.96
CA SER A 270 4.41 1.37 -7.21
C SER A 270 3.66 1.66 -5.91
N SER A 271 3.73 2.88 -5.37
CA SER A 271 2.92 3.28 -4.23
C SER A 271 1.41 3.31 -4.53
N SER A 272 1.00 3.31 -5.81
CA SER A 272 -0.40 3.42 -6.22
C SER A 272 -1.13 4.68 -5.70
N SER A 273 -0.38 5.67 -5.19
CA SER A 273 -0.90 6.97 -4.75
C SER A 273 -0.62 8.04 -5.79
N ILE A 274 -1.68 8.67 -6.31
CA ILE A 274 -1.59 9.75 -7.30
C ILE A 274 -0.82 10.93 -6.72
N ASP A 275 -1.11 11.31 -5.48
CA ASP A 275 -0.45 12.44 -4.81
C ASP A 275 1.06 12.20 -4.66
N CYS A 276 1.47 10.98 -4.31
CA CYS A 276 2.88 10.62 -4.24
C CYS A 276 3.55 10.67 -5.62
N VAL A 277 2.88 10.19 -6.67
CA VAL A 277 3.41 10.24 -8.04
C VAL A 277 3.56 11.70 -8.50
N CYS A 278 2.55 12.54 -8.27
CA CYS A 278 2.61 13.97 -8.59
C CYS A 278 3.74 14.68 -7.83
N ALA A 279 3.87 14.44 -6.53
CA ALA A 279 4.94 15.00 -5.73
C ALA A 279 6.32 14.58 -6.27
N MET A 280 6.49 13.31 -6.63
CA MET A 280 7.77 12.80 -7.15
C MET A 280 8.09 13.28 -8.56
N LEU A 281 7.09 13.48 -9.42
CA LEU A 281 7.28 14.13 -10.72
C LEU A 281 7.73 15.58 -10.54
N ASN A 282 7.08 16.33 -9.66
CA ASN A 282 7.46 17.72 -9.37
C ASN A 282 8.89 17.80 -8.79
N ASN A 283 9.25 16.89 -7.88
CA ASN A 283 10.61 16.79 -7.36
C ASN A 283 11.63 16.49 -8.48
N GLY A 284 11.30 15.59 -9.40
CA GLY A 284 12.14 15.28 -10.56
C GLY A 284 12.32 16.47 -11.50
N VAL A 285 11.25 17.22 -11.79
CA VAL A 285 11.33 18.45 -12.61
C VAL A 285 12.18 19.51 -11.91
N ALA A 286 11.92 19.79 -10.64
CA ALA A 286 12.68 20.77 -9.87
C ALA A 286 14.17 20.42 -9.82
N MET A 287 14.50 19.14 -9.64
CA MET A 287 15.89 18.64 -9.69
C MET A 287 16.54 18.95 -11.04
N LEU A 288 15.85 18.64 -12.15
CA LEU A 288 16.38 18.92 -13.49
C LEU A 288 16.57 20.43 -13.78
N GLU A 289 15.67 21.27 -13.28
CA GLU A 289 15.73 22.72 -13.46
C GLU A 289 16.80 23.41 -12.58
N THR A 290 17.16 22.80 -11.46
CA THR A 290 18.08 23.38 -10.48
C THR A 290 19.46 22.72 -10.52
N ASP A 291 19.66 21.58 -9.85
CA ASP A 291 21.01 21.03 -9.69
C ASP A 291 21.60 20.56 -11.03
N PHE A 292 20.77 19.98 -11.92
CA PHE A 292 21.26 19.53 -13.23
C PHE A 292 21.61 20.71 -14.15
N PHE A 293 20.77 21.75 -14.20
CA PHE A 293 21.07 22.96 -14.96
C PHE A 293 22.36 23.65 -14.48
N VAL A 294 22.57 23.71 -13.17
CA VAL A 294 23.81 24.25 -12.60
C VAL A 294 25.02 23.40 -13.00
N ALA A 295 24.92 22.06 -12.91
CA ALA A 295 25.98 21.15 -13.29
C ALA A 295 26.34 21.27 -14.80
N LEU A 296 25.34 21.34 -15.67
CA LEU A 296 25.55 21.55 -17.11
C LEU A 296 26.26 22.88 -17.39
N ASN A 297 25.83 23.97 -16.76
CA ASN A 297 26.45 25.28 -16.95
C ASN A 297 27.90 25.34 -16.46
N GLN A 298 28.26 24.56 -15.44
CA GLN A 298 29.64 24.44 -14.98
C GLN A 298 30.50 23.65 -15.97
N GLY A 299 29.96 22.60 -16.59
CA GLY A 299 30.69 21.76 -17.55
C GLY A 299 30.84 22.35 -18.96
N ILE A 300 30.07 23.39 -19.31
CA ILE A 300 30.14 24.08 -20.62
C ILE A 300 31.17 25.23 -20.61
N LYS A 301 31.61 25.70 -19.44
CA LYS A 301 32.67 26.70 -19.30
C LYS A 301 34.06 26.06 -19.35
#